data_AF-A0AAV6YZF9-F1
#
_entry.id   AF-A0AAV6YZF9-F1
#
_cell.length_a   1.000
_cell.length_b   1.000
_cell.length_c   1.000
_cell.angle_alpha   90.00
_cell.angle_beta   90.00
_cell.angle_gamma   90.00
#
_symmetry.space_group_name_H-M   'P 1'
#
loop_
_entity.id
_entity.type
_entity.pdbx_description
1 polymer ?
#
loop_
_entity_poly.entity_id
_entity_poly.type
_entity_poly.pdbx_seq_one_letter_code
_entity_poly.pdbx_strand_id
1 'polypeptide(L)'
;RELRRFGVKVSIIEPGYFKTPMANPESVVGNIRHIWEKASEEIHNAYGQQNFEKYCQKMREDLQKCSTKLYLVTDCMEHALTAVHPMTRYSAGWDAKFFFIPLSYCPTVIADYFFSSN
;
A
#
# COMPACT_ATOMS: atom_id res chain seq x y z
N ARG A 1 6.65 4.00 -21.97
CA ARG A 1 7.29 4.90 -22.96
C ARG A 1 7.20 4.37 -24.39
N GLU A 2 7.24 3.04 -24.56
CA GLU A 2 7.16 2.37 -25.87
C GLU A 2 5.79 2.52 -26.54
N LEU A 3 4.70 2.33 -25.79
CA LEU A 3 3.31 2.40 -26.28
C LEU A 3 2.90 3.79 -26.82
N ARG A 4 3.61 4.85 -26.43
CA ARG A 4 3.32 6.22 -26.87
C ARG A 4 3.40 6.37 -28.40
N ARG A 5 4.30 5.62 -29.06
CA ARG A 5 4.47 5.67 -30.53
C ARG A 5 3.26 5.12 -31.28
N PHE A 6 2.47 4.26 -30.63
CA PHE A 6 1.27 3.66 -31.19
C PHE A 6 -0.01 4.45 -30.85
N GLY A 7 0.13 5.66 -30.29
CA GLY A 7 -1.00 6.48 -29.85
C GLY A 7 -1.71 5.96 -28.60
N VAL A 8 -1.21 4.90 -27.97
CA VAL A 8 -1.78 4.31 -26.76
C VAL A 8 -1.35 5.13 -25.54
N LYS A 9 -2.34 5.66 -24.82
CA LYS A 9 -2.15 6.35 -23.54
C LYS A 9 -2.22 5.34 -22.41
N VAL A 10 -1.33 5.46 -21.42
CA VAL A 10 -1.25 4.56 -20.27
C VAL A 10 -1.28 5.40 -19.00
N SER A 11 -2.13 5.00 -18.06
CA SER A 11 -2.32 5.64 -16.77
C SER A 11 -2.21 4.58 -15.66
N ILE A 12 -1.50 4.90 -14.59
CA ILE A 12 -1.35 4.06 -13.41
C ILE A 12 -2.26 4.62 -12.33
N ILE A 13 -3.09 3.78 -11.72
CA ILE A 13 -3.91 4.14 -10.56
C ILE A 13 -3.23 3.56 -9.32
N GLU A 14 -2.79 4.42 -8.41
CA GLU A 14 -2.09 4.08 -7.17
C GLU A 14 -3.04 4.32 -5.99
N PRO A 15 -3.76 3.29 -5.53
CA PRO A 15 -4.65 3.39 -4.40
C PRO A 15 -3.87 3.39 -3.08
N GLY A 16 -4.34 4.19 -2.12
CA GLY A 16 -4.01 4.06 -0.71
C GLY A 16 -4.73 2.89 -0.05
N TYR A 17 -4.90 2.96 1.26
CA TYR A 17 -5.56 1.93 2.06
C TYR A 17 -7.09 2.05 1.96
N PHE A 18 -7.70 1.09 1.26
CA PHE A 18 -9.14 1.01 1.05
C PHE A 18 -9.72 -0.29 1.58
N LYS A 19 -10.92 -0.20 2.15
CA LYS A 19 -11.65 -1.34 2.71
C LYS A 19 -12.22 -2.21 1.59
N THR A 20 -11.41 -3.15 1.11
CA THR A 20 -11.78 -4.18 0.16
C THR A 20 -11.73 -5.55 0.83
N PRO A 21 -12.31 -6.62 0.23
CA PRO A 21 -12.16 -7.98 0.76
C PRO A 21 -10.69 -8.42 0.90
N MET A 22 -9.78 -7.87 0.09
CA MET A 22 -8.34 -8.12 0.18
C MET A 22 -7.71 -7.52 1.45
N ALA A 23 -8.27 -6.42 1.95
CA ALA A 23 -7.84 -5.76 3.18
C ALA A 23 -8.54 -6.32 4.44
N ASN A 24 -9.10 -7.54 4.38
CA ASN A 24 -9.70 -8.18 5.54
C ASN A 24 -8.63 -8.50 6.60
N PRO A 25 -8.73 -7.96 7.84
CA PRO A 25 -7.70 -8.13 8.85
C PRO A 25 -7.42 -9.59 9.23
N GLU A 26 -8.45 -10.41 9.32
CA GLU A 26 -8.33 -11.82 9.70
C GLU A 26 -7.60 -12.62 8.63
N SER A 27 -7.92 -12.37 7.36
CA SER A 27 -7.30 -13.02 6.21
C SER A 27 -5.83 -12.61 6.07
N VAL A 28 -5.54 -11.31 6.18
CA VAL A 28 -4.17 -10.78 6.05
C VAL A 28 -3.30 -11.27 7.20
N VAL A 29 -3.75 -11.12 8.45
CA VAL A 29 -2.98 -11.58 9.63
C VAL A 29 -2.86 -13.10 9.65
N GLY A 30 -3.88 -13.83 9.23
CA GLY A 30 -3.84 -15.29 9.08
C GLY A 30 -2.75 -15.72 8.09
N ASN A 31 -2.68 -15.09 6.93
CA ASN A 31 -1.63 -15.36 5.94
C ASN A 31 -0.22 -15.03 6.48
N ILE A 32 -0.08 -13.91 7.20
CA ILE A 32 1.20 -13.54 7.83
C ILE A 32 1.64 -14.59 8.86
N ARG A 33 0.72 -15.11 9.68
CA ARG A 33 1.00 -16.20 10.64
C ARG A 33 1.41 -17.49 9.95
N HIS A 34 0.70 -17.88 8.89
CA HIS A 34 1.06 -19.07 8.11
C HIS A 34 2.44 -18.98 7.48
N ILE A 35 2.85 -17.79 7.02
CA ILE A 35 4.20 -17.57 6.51
C ILE A 35 5.23 -17.64 7.64
N TRP A 36 4.92 -17.04 8.79
CA TRP A 36 5.77 -17.10 9.98
C TRP A 36 6.00 -18.53 10.44
N GLU A 37 4.97 -19.36 10.56
CA GLU A 37 5.09 -20.77 10.97
C GLU A 37 5.99 -21.60 10.05
N LYS A 38 6.10 -21.21 8.78
CA LYS A 38 6.95 -21.87 7.77
C LYS A 38 8.35 -21.28 7.65
N ALA A 39 8.64 -20.19 8.35
CA ALA A 39 9.96 -19.58 8.31
C ALA A 39 11.00 -20.46 9.02
N SER A 40 12.27 -20.29 8.66
CA SER A 40 13.38 -21.01 9.31
C SER A 40 13.60 -20.53 10.75
N GLU A 41 14.21 -21.38 11.57
CA GLU A 41 14.59 -21.00 12.94
C GLU A 41 15.51 -19.76 12.98
N GLU A 42 16.38 -19.59 11.97
CA GLU A 42 17.20 -18.38 11.83
C GLU A 42 16.34 -17.12 11.74
N ILE A 43 15.26 -17.14 10.96
CA ILE A 43 14.34 -16.01 10.82
C ILE A 43 13.55 -15.80 12.12
N HIS A 44 13.09 -16.86 12.76
CA HIS A 44 12.40 -16.76 14.05
C HIS A 44 13.28 -16.12 15.12
N ASN A 45 14.56 -16.50 15.18
CA ASN A 45 15.53 -15.96 16.12
C ASN A 45 15.91 -14.52 15.78
N ALA A 46 16.09 -14.19 14.50
CA ALA A 46 16.46 -12.85 14.05
C ALA A 46 15.37 -11.80 14.33
N TYR A 47 14.12 -12.12 14.03
CA TYR A 47 13.00 -11.19 14.24
C TYR A 47 12.42 -11.27 15.65
N GLY A 48 12.36 -12.46 16.24
CA GLY A 48 11.79 -12.72 17.56
C GLY A 48 10.27 -12.76 17.57
N GLN A 49 9.71 -13.70 18.35
CA GLN A 49 8.26 -13.90 18.48
C GLN A 49 7.51 -12.65 18.95
N GLN A 50 8.09 -11.89 19.89
CA GLN A 50 7.46 -10.68 20.42
C GLN A 50 7.28 -9.60 19.35
N ASN A 51 8.27 -9.39 18.48
CA ASN A 51 8.18 -8.40 17.42
C ASN A 51 7.20 -8.84 16.34
N PHE A 52 7.15 -10.13 16.04
CA PHE A 52 6.15 -10.71 15.16
C PHE A 52 4.72 -10.47 15.65
N GLU A 53 4.46 -10.66 16.94
CA GLU A 53 3.13 -10.40 17.53
C GLU A 53 2.75 -8.92 17.49
N LYS A 54 3.69 -8.03 17.83
CA LYS A 54 3.52 -6.57 17.70
C LYS A 54 3.20 -6.17 16.26
N TYR A 55 3.91 -6.76 15.28
CA TYR A 55 3.67 -6.52 13.87
C TYR A 55 2.26 -6.98 13.44
N CYS A 56 1.82 -8.16 13.88
CA CYS A 56 0.46 -8.64 13.61
C CYS A 56 -0.62 -7.73 14.20
N GLN A 57 -0.40 -7.21 15.40
CA GLN A 57 -1.31 -6.26 16.03
C GLN A 57 -1.37 -4.94 15.25
N LYS A 58 -0.21 -4.35 14.95
CA LYS A 58 -0.12 -3.11 14.16
C LYS A 58 -0.78 -3.26 12.80
N MET A 59 -0.55 -4.38 12.12
CA MET A 59 -1.19 -4.67 10.84
C MET A 59 -2.72 -4.70 10.95
N ARG A 60 -3.26 -5.32 12.01
CA ARG A 60 -4.72 -5.32 12.25
C ARG A 60 -5.25 -3.90 12.48
N GLU A 61 -4.55 -3.09 13.27
CA GLU A 61 -4.93 -1.69 13.53
C GLU A 61 -4.89 -0.84 12.27
N ASP A 62 -3.86 -1.01 11.43
CA ASP A 62 -3.73 -0.26 10.18
C ASP A 62 -4.79 -0.67 9.15
N LEU A 63 -5.12 -1.96 9.06
CA LEU A 63 -6.21 -2.44 8.22
C LEU A 63 -7.59 -1.94 8.69
N GLN A 64 -7.78 -1.66 9.98
CA GLN A 64 -9.01 -1.03 10.49
C GLN A 64 -9.13 0.44 10.09
N LYS A 65 -8.01 1.14 9.85
CA LYS A 65 -7.97 2.55 9.41
C LYS A 65 -8.22 2.72 7.90
N CYS A 66 -8.40 1.62 7.16
CA CYS A 66 -8.70 1.68 5.72
C CYS A 66 -9.94 2.54 5.42
N SER A 67 -9.84 3.38 4.39
CA SER A 67 -10.94 4.20 3.93
C SER A 67 -12.06 3.36 3.31
N THR A 68 -13.31 3.65 3.67
CA THR A 68 -14.51 3.05 3.06
C THR A 68 -14.90 3.69 1.73
N LYS A 69 -14.25 4.81 1.36
CA LYS A 69 -14.58 5.62 0.17
C LYS A 69 -13.97 5.03 -1.09
N LEU A 70 -14.42 3.84 -1.49
CA LEU A 70 -13.92 3.13 -2.68
C LEU A 70 -14.07 3.93 -3.98
N TYR A 71 -15.06 4.82 -4.04
CA TYR A 71 -15.32 5.66 -5.20
C TYR A 71 -14.11 6.52 -5.60
N LEU A 72 -13.21 6.86 -4.67
CA LEU A 72 -11.99 7.63 -4.98
C LEU A 72 -11.08 6.91 -5.99
N VAL A 73 -11.10 5.58 -6.00
CA VAL A 73 -10.36 4.77 -6.98
C VAL A 73 -11.09 4.79 -8.33
N THR A 74 -12.40 4.59 -8.33
CA THR A 74 -13.21 4.55 -9.55
C THR A 74 -13.25 5.91 -10.25
N ASP A 75 -13.28 7.02 -9.51
CA ASP A 75 -13.21 8.37 -10.07
C ASP A 75 -11.88 8.59 -10.81
N CYS A 76 -10.77 8.08 -10.25
CA CYS A 76 -9.47 8.14 -10.92
C CYS A 76 -9.47 7.29 -12.21
N MET A 77 -10.12 6.13 -12.18
CA MET A 77 -10.28 5.27 -13.37
C MET A 77 -11.15 5.96 -14.43
N GLU A 78 -12.28 6.55 -14.04
CA GLU A 78 -13.17 7.29 -14.92
C GLU A 78 -12.42 8.44 -15.60
N HIS A 79 -11.73 9.27 -14.82
CA HIS A 79 -10.94 10.38 -15.37
C HIS A 79 -9.82 9.87 -16.31
N ALA A 80 -9.16 8.76 -15.98
CA ALA A 80 -8.13 8.19 -16.84
C ALA A 80 -8.67 7.75 -18.21
N LEU A 81 -9.93 7.31 -18.26
CA LEU A 81 -10.59 6.84 -19.48
C LEU A 81 -11.25 7.96 -20.29
N THR A 82 -11.82 8.97 -19.64
CA THR A 82 -12.63 10.00 -20.30
C THR A 82 -11.87 11.28 -20.63
N ALA A 83 -10.75 11.56 -19.95
CA ALA A 83 -10.02 12.80 -20.17
C ALA A 83 -9.34 12.85 -21.54
N VAL A 84 -9.36 14.04 -22.16
CA VAL A 84 -8.62 14.32 -23.40
C VAL A 84 -7.10 14.15 -23.17
N HIS A 85 -6.62 14.57 -21.99
CA HIS A 85 -5.22 14.47 -21.57
C HIS A 85 -5.12 13.80 -20.19
N PRO A 86 -5.22 12.45 -20.12
CA PRO A 86 -5.13 11.73 -18.86
C PRO A 86 -3.70 11.81 -18.30
N MET A 87 -3.59 11.83 -16.97
CA MET A 87 -2.31 11.81 -16.27
C MET A 87 -1.69 10.41 -16.36
N THR A 88 -0.36 10.32 -16.37
CA THR A 88 0.32 9.01 -16.36
C THR A 88 0.17 8.30 -15.00
N ARG A 89 -0.04 9.05 -13.91
CA ARG A 89 -0.22 8.51 -12.55
C ARG A 89 -1.36 9.24 -11.85
N TYR A 90 -2.25 8.48 -11.23
CA TYR A 90 -3.35 8.96 -10.40
C TYR A 90 -3.18 8.38 -9.01
N SER A 91 -3.33 9.22 -7.99
CA SER A 91 -3.24 8.80 -6.59
C SER A 91 -4.64 8.82 -5.99
N ALA A 92 -5.16 7.66 -5.61
CA ALA A 92 -6.47 7.54 -5.00
C ALA A 92 -6.31 7.45 -3.48
N GLY A 93 -6.91 8.38 -2.74
CA GLY A 93 -6.78 8.47 -1.28
C GLY A 93 -5.88 9.63 -0.82
N TRP A 94 -6.16 10.13 0.38
CA TRP A 94 -5.37 11.21 0.99
C TRP A 94 -4.02 10.71 1.50
N ASP A 95 -4.01 9.51 2.07
CA ASP A 95 -2.83 8.78 2.50
C ASP A 95 -1.86 8.54 1.35
N ALA A 96 -2.34 8.13 0.18
CA ALA A 96 -1.52 7.98 -1.02
C ALA A 96 -0.88 9.33 -1.41
N LYS A 97 -1.68 10.39 -1.50
CA LYS A 97 -1.25 11.72 -1.97
C LYS A 97 -0.25 12.42 -1.05
N PHE A 98 -0.45 12.33 0.26
CA PHE A 98 0.27 13.15 1.23
C PHE A 98 1.26 12.38 2.10
N PHE A 99 1.15 11.05 2.15
CA PHE A 99 2.04 10.23 2.96
C PHE A 99 2.92 9.35 2.10
N PHE A 100 2.36 8.35 1.42
CA PHE A 100 3.15 7.31 0.74
C PHE A 100 3.93 7.84 -0.46
N ILE A 101 3.30 8.65 -1.31
CA ILE A 101 3.95 9.17 -2.51
C ILE A 101 5.06 10.15 -2.14
N PRO A 102 4.84 11.17 -1.28
CA PRO A 102 5.94 12.05 -0.86
C PRO A 102 7.08 11.28 -0.19
N LEU A 103 6.77 10.34 0.71
CA LEU A 103 7.79 9.54 1.39
C LEU A 103 8.64 8.73 0.42
N SER A 104 8.05 8.23 -0.69
CA SER A 104 8.79 7.49 -1.73
C SER A 104 9.83 8.33 -2.48
N TYR A 105 9.70 9.66 -2.46
CA TYR A 105 10.68 10.59 -3.03
C TYR A 105 11.63 11.18 -1.99
N CYS A 106 11.39 10.96 -0.69
CA CYS A 106 12.26 11.45 0.37
C CYS A 106 13.59 10.68 0.42
N PRO A 107 14.70 11.32 0.84
CA PRO A 107 15.95 10.62 1.15
C PRO A 107 15.73 9.49 2.17
N THR A 108 16.48 8.40 2.02
CA THR A 108 16.36 7.20 2.87
C THR A 108 16.45 7.52 4.36
N VAL A 109 17.32 8.47 4.76
CA VAL A 109 17.46 8.92 6.15
C VAL A 109 16.15 9.45 6.74
N ILE A 110 15.35 10.17 5.95
CA ILE A 110 14.06 10.71 6.40
C ILE A 110 13.04 9.57 6.51
N ALA A 111 13.01 8.69 5.51
CA ALA A 111 12.12 7.53 5.54
C ALA A 111 12.41 6.62 6.74
N ASP A 112 13.69 6.29 6.98
CA ASP A 112 14.13 5.47 8.11
C ASP A 112 13.80 6.12 9.45
N TYR A 113 13.86 7.45 9.56
CA TYR A 113 13.43 8.16 10.76
C TYR A 113 11.95 7.92 11.07
N PHE A 114 11.07 8.04 10.07
CA PHE A 114 9.63 7.78 10.25
C PHE A 114 9.32 6.32 10.61
N PHE A 115 10.09 5.37 10.08
CA PHE A 115 9.88 3.94 10.35
C PHE A 115 10.54 3.45 11.64
N SER A 116 11.62 4.10 12.09
CA SER A 116 12.33 3.77 13.35
C SER A 116 11.74 4.44 14.59
N SER A 117 10.96 5.52 14.43
CA SER A 117 10.36 6.27 15.54
C SER A 117 9.02 5.69 16.05
N ASN A 118 8.75 4.40 15.85
CA ASN A 118 7.57 3.67 16.34
C ASN A 118 7.99 2.34 16.97
#